data_AF-A0A0Q6EC43-F1
#
_entry.id   AF-A0A0Q6EC43-F1
#
_cell.length_a   1.000
_cell.length_b   1.000
_cell.length_c   1.000
_cell.angle_alpha   90.00
_cell.angle_beta   90.00
_cell.angle_gamma   90.00
#
_symmetry.space_group_name_H-M   'P 1'
#
loop_
_entity.id
_entity.type
_entity.pdbx_description
1 polymer ?
#
loop_
_entity_poly.entity_id
_entity_poly.type
_entity_poly.pdbx_seq_one_letter_code
_entity_poly.pdbx_strand_id
1 'polypeptide(L)'
;MSQDRYEVDVAITALNKAVSDMLAFERSEDFGDHSHLDAGSPYRLAKSEARRAIKAIEVEGLTPQTAAKGTLALLGAVLLTTYESHPEFIHSARRMTEAAGR
;
A
#
# COMPACT_ATOMS: atom_id res chain seq x y z
N MET A 1 -11.24 17.71 -13.55
CA MET A 1 -11.38 16.51 -12.69
C MET A 1 -11.92 16.96 -11.35
N SER A 2 -12.85 16.22 -10.73
CA SER A 2 -13.24 16.49 -9.34
C SER A 2 -12.06 16.21 -8.41
N GLN A 3 -11.94 16.98 -7.34
CA GLN A 3 -10.86 16.84 -6.36
C GLN A 3 -10.83 15.42 -5.76
N ASP A 4 -11.99 14.81 -5.55
CA ASP A 4 -12.12 13.45 -5.01
C ASP A 4 -11.54 12.38 -5.94
N ARG A 5 -11.74 12.52 -7.25
CA ARG A 5 -11.20 11.57 -8.23
C ARG A 5 -9.68 11.62 -8.27
N TYR A 6 -9.11 12.82 -8.16
CA TYR A 6 -7.66 12.98 -8.07
C TYR A 6 -7.07 12.33 -6.81
N GLU A 7 -7.71 12.49 -5.65
CA GLU A 7 -7.22 11.86 -4.41
C GLU A 7 -7.34 10.32 -4.45
N VAL A 8 -8.42 9.80 -5.04
CA VAL A 8 -8.58 8.35 -5.31
C VAL A 8 -7.44 7.83 -6.20
N ASP A 9 -7.15 8.51 -7.31
CA ASP A 9 -6.09 8.09 -8.24
C ASP A 9 -4.72 8.10 -7.56
N VAL A 10 -4.42 9.11 -6.74
CA VAL A 10 -3.18 9.19 -5.96
C VAL A 10 -3.09 8.04 -4.94
N ALA A 11 -4.16 7.76 -4.21
CA ALA A 11 -4.22 6.68 -3.23
C ALA A 11 -3.96 5.31 -3.88
N ILE A 12 -4.62 5.02 -5.00
CA ILE A 12 -4.46 3.77 -5.74
C ILE A 12 -3.03 3.66 -6.32
N THR A 13 -2.49 4.76 -6.85
CA THR A 13 -1.12 4.79 -7.38
C THR A 13 -0.10 4.45 -6.31
N ALA A 14 -0.22 5.06 -5.13
CA ALA A 14 0.67 4.80 -4.00
C ALA A 14 0.60 3.33 -3.54
N LEU A 15 -0.61 2.76 -3.43
CA LEU A 15 -0.80 1.37 -3.04
C LEU A 15 -0.25 0.39 -4.08
N ASN A 16 -0.39 0.69 -5.37
CA ASN A 16 0.20 -0.11 -6.44
C ASN A 16 1.74 -0.05 -6.41
N LYS A 17 2.32 1.12 -6.17
CA LYS A 17 3.77 1.26 -5.97
C LYS A 17 4.25 0.44 -4.77
N ALA A 18 3.54 0.50 -3.64
CA ALA A 18 3.85 -0.31 -2.47
C ALA A 18 3.84 -1.82 -2.79
N VAL A 19 2.86 -2.32 -3.56
CA VAL A 19 2.83 -3.71 -4.02
C VAL A 19 4.04 -4.04 -4.89
N SER A 20 4.39 -3.15 -5.82
CA SER A 20 5.55 -3.32 -6.70
C SER A 20 6.86 -3.37 -5.92
N ASP A 21 7.06 -2.46 -4.97
CA ASP A 21 8.29 -2.36 -4.19
C ASP A 21 8.45 -3.56 -3.24
N MET A 22 7.35 -4.03 -2.64
CA MET A 22 7.35 -5.28 -1.86
C MET A 22 7.71 -6.49 -2.73
N LEU A 23 7.25 -6.56 -3.98
CA LEU A 23 7.62 -7.64 -4.91
C LEU A 23 9.08 -7.56 -5.35
N ALA A 24 9.59 -6.35 -5.59
CA ALA A 24 10.98 -6.13 -5.94
C ALA A 24 11.90 -6.54 -4.79
N PHE A 25 11.57 -6.15 -3.57
CA PHE A 25 12.32 -6.49 -2.38
C PHE A 25 12.27 -8.00 -2.07
N GLU A 26 11.09 -8.62 -2.15
CA GLU A 26 10.93 -10.09 -2.00
C GLU A 26 11.81 -10.85 -2.99
N ARG A 27 11.94 -10.37 -4.23
CA ARG A 27 12.81 -10.98 -5.26
C ARG A 27 14.30 -10.68 -5.07
N SER A 28 14.66 -9.53 -4.49
CA SER A 28 16.07 -9.20 -4.21
C SER A 28 16.61 -10.00 -3.02
N GLU A 29 15.76 -10.31 -2.05
CA GLU A 29 16.09 -11.18 -0.91
C GLU A 29 16.19 -12.66 -1.31
N ASP A 30 15.58 -13.06 -2.43
CA ASP A 30 15.51 -14.45 -2.95
C ASP A 30 16.85 -15.01 -3.49
N PHE A 31 17.97 -14.30 -3.29
CA PHE A 31 19.33 -14.80 -3.54
C PHE A 31 19.92 -15.60 -2.37
N GLY A 32 19.20 -15.76 -1.24
CA GLY A 32 19.60 -16.57 -0.09
C GLY A 32 18.45 -17.40 0.48
N ASP A 33 18.56 -18.73 0.34
CA ASP A 33 17.79 -19.81 0.99
C ASP A 33 16.26 -19.62 1.15
N HIS A 34 15.50 -20.33 0.30
CA HIS A 34 14.04 -20.18 0.07
C HIS A 34 13.11 -20.68 1.21
N SER A 35 13.51 -20.60 2.48
CA SER A 35 12.69 -21.10 3.60
C SER A 35 11.64 -20.12 4.14
N HIS A 36 11.48 -18.93 3.54
CA HIS A 36 10.58 -17.87 4.04
C HIS A 36 9.43 -17.46 3.10
N LEU A 37 9.35 -18.02 1.89
CA LEU A 37 8.29 -17.71 0.91
C LEU A 37 7.04 -18.59 1.01
N ASP A 38 6.82 -19.19 2.18
CA ASP A 38 5.67 -20.04 2.47
C ASP A 38 4.34 -19.27 2.57
N ALA A 39 3.24 -20.03 2.60
CA ALA A 39 1.89 -19.55 2.89
C ALA A 39 1.81 -18.93 4.30
N GLY A 40 2.22 -17.67 4.41
CA GLY A 40 2.33 -16.95 5.68
C GLY A 40 3.35 -15.81 5.67
N SER A 41 4.11 -15.62 4.59
CA SER A 41 5.11 -14.55 4.55
C SER A 41 4.46 -13.17 4.79
N PRO A 42 5.07 -12.29 5.61
CA PRO A 42 4.59 -10.93 5.84
C PRO A 42 4.33 -10.16 4.53
N TYR A 43 5.17 -10.40 3.50
CA TYR A 43 5.00 -9.85 2.16
C TYR A 43 3.68 -10.26 1.51
N ARG A 44 3.32 -11.54 1.58
CA ARG A 44 2.08 -12.06 0.97
C ARG A 44 0.85 -11.44 1.62
N LEU A 45 0.85 -11.34 2.96
CA LEU A 45 -0.22 -10.71 3.72
C LEU A 45 -0.33 -9.21 3.39
N ALA A 46 0.77 -8.47 3.45
CA ALA A 46 0.80 -7.03 3.17
C ALA A 46 0.37 -6.71 1.72
N LYS A 47 0.84 -7.48 0.72
CA LYS A 47 0.38 -7.37 -0.67
C LYS A 47 -1.13 -7.62 -0.79
N SER A 48 -1.66 -8.62 -0.08
CA SER A 48 -3.09 -8.92 -0.08
C SER A 48 -3.91 -7.78 0.55
N GLU A 49 -3.46 -7.22 1.67
CA GLU A 49 -4.11 -6.05 2.28
C GLU A 49 -4.08 -4.82 1.36
N ALA A 50 -2.94 -4.53 0.71
CA ALA A 50 -2.85 -3.44 -0.25
C ALA A 50 -3.83 -3.62 -1.43
N ARG A 51 -3.93 -4.83 -1.98
CA ARG A 51 -4.91 -5.14 -3.05
C ARG A 51 -6.35 -5.04 -2.59
N ARG A 52 -6.65 -5.46 -1.36
CA ARG A 52 -7.99 -5.29 -0.75
C ARG A 52 -8.32 -3.80 -0.56
N ALA A 53 -7.35 -3.00 -0.12
CA ALA A 53 -7.52 -1.56 0.03
C ALA A 53 -7.78 -0.89 -1.32
N ILE A 54 -7.01 -1.22 -2.36
CA ILE A 54 -7.24 -0.72 -3.73
C ILE A 54 -8.67 -1.02 -4.17
N LYS A 55 -9.09 -2.29 -4.09
CA LYS A 55 -10.43 -2.70 -4.51
C LYS A 55 -11.53 -1.97 -3.74
N ALA A 56 -11.34 -1.78 -2.43
CA ALA A 56 -12.30 -1.04 -1.62
C ALA A 56 -12.38 0.44 -2.02
N ILE A 57 -11.23 1.09 -2.29
CA ILE A 57 -11.18 2.47 -2.75
C ILE A 57 -11.80 2.63 -4.15
N GLU A 58 -11.58 1.68 -5.06
CA GLU A 58 -12.18 1.70 -6.41
C GLU A 58 -13.71 1.60 -6.37
N VAL A 59 -14.25 0.81 -5.43
CA VAL A 59 -15.70 0.57 -5.32
C VAL A 59 -16.41 1.63 -4.49
N GLU A 60 -15.80 2.04 -3.36
CA GLU A 60 -16.44 2.87 -2.33
C GLU A 60 -15.90 4.31 -2.30
N GLY A 61 -14.80 4.59 -3.00
CA GLY A 61 -14.08 5.85 -2.89
C GLY A 61 -13.23 5.95 -1.62
N LEU A 62 -12.79 7.17 -1.29
CA LEU A 62 -12.01 7.47 -0.09
C LEU A 62 -12.93 7.80 1.10
N THR A 63 -13.47 6.76 1.73
CA THR A 63 -14.15 6.88 3.02
C THR A 63 -13.12 6.75 4.15
N PRO A 64 -13.44 7.17 5.39
CA PRO A 64 -12.55 6.95 6.54
C PRO A 64 -12.11 5.49 6.69
N GLN A 65 -12.99 4.55 6.38
CA GLN A 65 -12.70 3.12 6.48
C GLN A 65 -11.75 2.63 5.39
N THR A 66 -11.95 3.04 4.13
CA THR A 66 -11.06 2.63 3.02
C THR A 66 -9.70 3.32 3.13
N ALA A 67 -9.68 4.58 3.57
CA ALA A 67 -8.45 5.31 3.86
C ALA A 67 -7.63 4.69 4.99
N ALA A 68 -8.29 4.21 6.06
CA ALA A 68 -7.61 3.47 7.14
C ALA A 68 -6.98 2.16 6.64
N LYS A 69 -7.69 1.39 5.80
CA LYS A 69 -7.15 0.16 5.17
C LYS A 69 -5.93 0.48 4.29
N GLY A 70 -6.02 1.51 3.45
CA GLY A 70 -4.92 1.94 2.59
C GLY A 70 -3.71 2.42 3.40
N THR A 71 -3.95 3.21 4.45
CA THR A 71 -2.90 3.68 5.35
C THR A 71 -2.16 2.53 6.05
N LEU A 72 -2.90 1.56 6.59
CA LEU A 72 -2.29 0.37 7.20
C LEU A 72 -1.47 -0.44 6.19
N ALA A 73 -1.96 -0.57 4.95
CA ALA A 73 -1.21 -1.25 3.89
C ALA A 73 0.09 -0.53 3.52
N LEU A 74 0.07 0.81 3.44
CA LEU A 74 1.26 1.63 3.17
C LEU A 74 2.28 1.54 4.30
N LEU A 75 1.82 1.54 5.56
CA LEU A 75 2.70 1.31 6.73
C LEU A 75 3.29 -0.11 6.73
N GLY A 76 2.51 -1.11 6.33
CA GLY A 76 3.00 -2.48 6.14
C GLY A 76 4.13 -2.54 5.09
N ALA A 77 3.98 -1.81 3.98
CA ALA A 77 5.03 -1.71 2.97
C ALA A 77 6.29 -1.02 3.49
N VAL A 78 6.16 0.04 4.29
CA VAL A 78 7.30 0.70 4.97
C VAL A 78 8.09 -0.31 5.82
N LEU A 79 7.41 -1.14 6.59
CA LEU A 79 8.08 -2.12 7.46
C LEU A 79 8.81 -3.24 6.69
N LEU A 80 8.44 -3.47 5.43
CA LEU A 80 8.90 -4.60 4.62
C LEU A 80 9.78 -4.18 3.43
N THR A 81 10.06 -2.89 3.25
CA THR A 81 10.83 -2.38 2.10
C THR A 81 11.94 -1.43 2.55
N THR A 82 12.78 -0.99 1.62
CA THR A 82 13.89 -0.07 1.90
C THR A 82 13.43 1.36 2.18
N TYR A 83 14.28 2.12 2.87
CA TYR A 83 14.00 3.50 3.30
C TYR A 83 13.68 4.47 2.15
N GLU A 84 14.10 4.19 0.92
CA GLU A 84 13.95 5.11 -0.22
C GLU A 84 12.47 5.39 -0.54
N SER A 85 11.59 4.40 -0.37
CA SER A 85 10.16 4.55 -0.69
C SER A 85 9.32 4.99 0.52
N HIS A 86 9.87 4.96 1.73
CA HIS A 86 9.11 5.24 2.96
C HIS A 86 8.51 6.65 3.03
N PRO A 87 9.24 7.72 2.67
CA PRO A 87 8.70 9.07 2.75
C PRO A 87 7.45 9.25 1.88
N GLU A 88 7.45 8.67 0.67
CA GLU A 88 6.33 8.74 -0.25
C GLU A 88 5.11 7.98 0.28
N PHE A 89 5.29 6.80 0.86
CA PHE A 89 4.20 6.02 1.45
C PHE A 89 3.58 6.72 2.65
N ILE A 90 4.40 7.29 3.53
CA ILE A 90 3.93 8.07 4.69
C ILE A 90 3.14 9.30 4.23
N HIS A 91 3.66 10.02 3.22
CA HIS A 91 2.97 11.20 2.68
C HIS A 91 1.63 10.83 2.03
N SER A 92 1.61 9.75 1.26
CA SER A 92 0.41 9.22 0.62
C SER A 92 -0.63 8.77 1.65
N ALA A 93 -0.23 8.08 2.72
CA ALA A 93 -1.11 7.70 3.82
C ALA A 93 -1.75 8.91 4.51
N ARG A 94 -0.95 9.96 4.77
CA ARG A 94 -1.44 11.21 5.35
C ARG A 94 -2.47 11.88 4.44
N ARG A 95 -2.16 12.06 3.15
CA ARG A 95 -3.07 12.66 2.17
C ARG A 95 -4.38 11.89 2.05
N MET A 96 -4.31 10.57 2.01
CA MET A 96 -5.48 9.70 1.96
C MET A 96 -6.41 9.91 3.18
N THR A 97 -5.82 10.03 4.37
CA THR A 97 -6.56 10.27 5.61
C THR A 97 -7.18 11.68 5.64
N GLU A 98 -6.43 12.69 5.20
CA GLU A 98 -6.95 14.06 5.07
C GLU A 98 -8.10 14.14 4.06
N ALA A 99 -7.99 13.43 2.93
CA ALA A 99 -9.05 13.38 1.91
C ALA A 99 -10.33 12.73 2.42
N ALA A 100 -10.23 11.68 3.22
CA ALA A 100 -11.38 11.00 3.80
C ALA A 100 -12.09 11.78 4.92
N GLY A 101 -11.46 12.82 5.47
CA GLY A 101 -12.01 13.68 6.52
C GLY A 101 -12.66 14.97 6.04
N ARG A 102 -12.71 15.20 4.72
CA ARG A 102 -13.36 16.36 4.07
C ARG A 102 -14.73 15.95 3.53
#